data_AF-A0A7C7G674-F1
#
_entry.id   AF-A0A7C7G674-F1
#
_cell.length_a   1.000
_cell.length_b   1.000
_cell.length_c   1.000
_cell.angle_alpha   90.00
_cell.angle_beta   90.00
_cell.angle_gamma   90.00
#
_symmetry.space_group_name_H-M   'P 1'
#
loop_
_entity.id
_entity.type
_entity.pdbx_description
1 polymer ?
#
loop_
_entity_poly.entity_id
_entity_poly.type
_entity_poly.pdbx_seq_one_letter_code
_entity_poly.pdbx_strand_id
1 'polypeptide(L)'
;MPDGIKLMTDVYLPLLSDSLTYMITIDTIIGLHILDSFNIELIKKGTQIIIYDSITLPDTLSTSPLKLKWNYYDKQNLVANPNPFQLPVIFTRTPYNKTGEDAMALMTLLGNTAVMQDMRGRYASEGVYMPMYSDSWAKHPYHPTWGHVLDRQTPIGDPKHGNFHEDGYNSIRYMTGAYAYDSTMNWLKDSAIVYDIDLDGDDDTITGNNRLMRVYDYNNDGVLDTFPVPTPSIGCFGASALANTQYQQAAAHWIDTLEAGLKCLLPIVGTNEHMRFTGYHNGVFRDRIVTGWVKGQIFTGVTDDCDTCQVGKNYYRNMDEALGNPAGVHNVTHTSYDYGNNNKFDAATEAIDHFTMFRPTANDVAGYYPNSIGRIDMDASRATVDAFGEGDMNGAYSRYRNMQVPAYHLFGWWDIFVDGQIETNNLMRKYGSPEIRKLQKVVIGPWAHQTIGSVETGDQSYPDNVYEALGLDISATGDDTLPLTDIFGSDIVSWYRHNLNYSKGYGEPKVFIPESKNWHPYLFFL
;
A
#
# COMPACT_ATOMS: atom_id res chain seq x y z
N MET A 1 -12.41 4.62 8.08
CA MET A 1 -11.49 5.49 8.82
C MET A 1 -12.13 5.94 10.12
N PRO A 2 -11.39 6.32 11.17
CA PRO A 2 -11.96 6.67 12.48
C PRO A 2 -13.03 7.78 12.44
N ASP A 3 -12.94 8.67 11.45
CA ASP A 3 -13.88 9.75 11.13
C ASP A 3 -15.13 9.31 10.35
N GLY A 4 -15.27 8.01 10.05
CA GLY A 4 -16.38 7.43 9.29
C GLY A 4 -16.17 7.36 7.77
N ILE A 5 -15.07 7.89 7.23
CA ILE A 5 -14.78 7.86 5.78
C ILE A 5 -14.43 6.45 5.32
N LYS A 6 -14.97 6.03 4.18
CA LYS A 6 -14.69 4.71 3.58
C LYS A 6 -13.58 4.82 2.54
N LEU A 7 -12.49 4.10 2.77
CA LEU A 7 -11.40 3.97 1.81
C LEU A 7 -11.48 2.61 1.12
N MET A 8 -11.57 2.64 -0.20
CA MET A 8 -11.78 1.45 -1.00
C MET A 8 -10.47 0.71 -1.23
N THR A 9 -10.50 -0.58 -0.92
CA THR A 9 -9.31 -1.42 -0.79
C THR A 9 -9.55 -2.74 -1.49
N ASP A 10 -8.66 -3.08 -2.41
CA ASP A 10 -8.63 -4.37 -3.10
C ASP A 10 -7.62 -5.28 -2.39
N VAL A 11 -8.01 -6.54 -2.20
CA VAL A 11 -7.17 -7.58 -1.61
C VAL A 11 -6.98 -8.69 -2.63
N TYR A 12 -5.74 -9.04 -2.90
CA TYR A 12 -5.35 -10.07 -3.85
C TYR A 12 -4.81 -11.28 -3.07
N LEU A 13 -5.26 -12.46 -3.47
CA LEU A 13 -4.88 -13.76 -2.90
C LEU A 13 -4.38 -14.71 -4.00
N PRO A 14 -3.50 -15.67 -3.66
CA PRO A 14 -2.99 -16.66 -4.61
C PRO A 14 -4.01 -17.78 -4.82
N LEU A 15 -5.12 -17.44 -5.49
CA LEU A 15 -6.24 -18.33 -5.79
C LEU A 15 -6.25 -18.72 -7.26
N LEU A 16 -6.70 -19.94 -7.55
CA LEU A 16 -6.98 -20.33 -8.92
C LEU A 16 -8.22 -19.62 -9.46
N SER A 17 -8.08 -18.97 -10.61
CA SER A 17 -9.19 -18.29 -11.30
C SER A 17 -10.08 -19.24 -12.09
N ASP A 18 -9.56 -20.41 -12.47
CA ASP A 18 -10.28 -21.50 -13.11
C ASP A 18 -10.14 -22.81 -12.33
N SER A 19 -10.91 -23.80 -12.77
CA SER A 19 -10.79 -25.17 -12.28
C SER A 19 -9.82 -25.93 -13.15
N LEU A 20 -8.83 -26.59 -12.54
CA LEU A 20 -8.01 -27.55 -13.25
C LEU A 20 -8.86 -28.79 -13.55
N THR A 21 -9.34 -28.94 -14.78
CA THR A 21 -10.21 -30.06 -15.18
C THR A 21 -9.50 -31.04 -16.11
N TYR A 22 -9.84 -32.32 -15.99
CA TYR A 22 -9.39 -33.40 -16.86
C TYR A 22 -10.60 -34.13 -17.45
N MET A 23 -10.65 -34.22 -18.78
CA MET A 23 -11.72 -34.93 -19.46
C MET A 23 -11.42 -36.44 -19.48
N ILE A 24 -12.30 -37.24 -18.89
CA ILE A 24 -12.27 -38.69 -19.03
C ILE A 24 -13.29 -39.12 -20.08
N THR A 25 -12.80 -39.80 -21.10
CA THR A 25 -13.63 -40.55 -22.04
C THR A 25 -13.71 -41.99 -21.54
N ILE A 26 -14.91 -42.45 -21.18
CA ILE A 26 -15.11 -43.85 -20.79
C ILE A 26 -15.53 -44.62 -22.03
N ASP A 27 -14.62 -45.41 -22.58
CA ASP A 27 -14.91 -46.26 -23.73
C ASP A 27 -15.27 -47.68 -23.24
N THR A 28 -16.55 -48.02 -23.39
CA THR A 28 -17.12 -49.39 -23.22
C THR A 28 -17.11 -50.00 -21.81
N ILE A 29 -18.29 -50.08 -21.18
CA ILE A 29 -18.62 -51.18 -20.25
C ILE A 29 -19.39 -52.21 -21.07
N ILE A 30 -18.75 -53.37 -21.31
CA ILE A 30 -19.32 -54.65 -21.77
C ILE A 30 -20.61 -54.50 -22.62
N GLY A 31 -20.45 -54.20 -23.91
CA GLY A 31 -21.49 -54.44 -24.93
C GLY A 31 -22.47 -53.30 -25.25
N LEU A 32 -22.36 -52.13 -24.61
CA LEU A 32 -23.10 -50.92 -25.00
C LEU A 32 -22.12 -49.76 -25.25
N HIS A 33 -22.09 -49.26 -26.50
CA HIS A 33 -21.36 -48.04 -26.84
C HIS A 33 -22.13 -46.83 -26.31
N ILE A 34 -21.67 -46.28 -25.19
CA ILE A 34 -22.08 -44.97 -24.71
C ILE A 34 -20.81 -44.11 -24.75
N LEU A 35 -20.73 -43.19 -25.70
CA LEU A 35 -19.64 -42.21 -25.77
C LEU A 35 -20.00 -41.05 -24.82
N ASP A 36 -19.83 -41.28 -23.53
CA ASP A 36 -19.95 -40.21 -22.54
C ASP A 36 -18.57 -39.72 -22.13
N SER A 37 -18.38 -38.40 -22.24
CA SER A 37 -17.21 -37.70 -21.73
C SER A 37 -17.62 -36.97 -20.45
N PHE A 38 -16.81 -37.11 -19.40
CA PHE A 38 -17.02 -36.45 -18.12
C PHE A 38 -15.82 -35.57 -17.81
N ASN A 39 -16.05 -34.32 -17.43
CA ASN A 39 -15.00 -33.47 -16.87
C ASN A 39 -14.85 -33.78 -15.38
N ILE A 40 -13.65 -34.16 -14.97
CA ILE A 40 -13.27 -34.28 -13.57
C ILE A 40 -12.52 -33.01 -13.18
N GLU A 41 -13.00 -32.35 -12.14
CA GLU A 41 -12.32 -31.22 -11.52
C GLU A 41 -11.27 -31.73 -10.53
N LEU A 42 -9.99 -31.44 -10.79
CA LEU A 42 -8.85 -31.85 -9.98
C LEU A 42 -8.55 -30.83 -8.87
N ILE A 43 -8.62 -29.54 -9.21
CA ILE A 43 -8.49 -28.44 -8.26
C ILE A 43 -9.59 -27.45 -8.59
N LYS A 44 -10.40 -27.11 -7.58
CA LYS A 44 -11.52 -26.19 -7.76
C LYS A 44 -11.03 -24.77 -8.01
N LYS A 45 -11.78 -24.02 -8.79
CA LYS A 45 -11.68 -22.55 -8.77
C LYS A 45 -11.74 -22.05 -7.32
N GLY A 46 -10.98 -21.00 -7.04
CA GLY A 46 -10.87 -20.43 -5.70
C GLY A 46 -9.83 -21.12 -4.82
N THR A 47 -9.37 -22.35 -5.10
CA THR A 47 -8.40 -23.03 -4.22
C THR A 47 -7.17 -22.16 -3.95
N GLN A 48 -6.86 -21.90 -2.67
CA GLN A 48 -5.62 -21.24 -2.31
C GLN A 48 -4.46 -22.22 -2.42
N ILE A 49 -3.57 -21.96 -3.37
CA ILE A 49 -2.48 -22.87 -3.70
C ILE A 49 -1.18 -22.56 -2.97
N ILE A 50 -1.07 -21.42 -2.27
CA ILE A 50 0.14 -21.07 -1.51
C ILE A 50 -0.13 -21.07 0.00
N ILE A 51 0.71 -21.79 0.74
CA ILE A 51 0.64 -21.94 2.20
C ILE A 51 2.03 -21.80 2.86
N TYR A 52 2.03 -21.55 4.16
CA TYR A 52 3.19 -21.73 5.05
C TYR A 52 2.95 -22.94 5.94
N ASP A 53 3.37 -24.14 5.51
CA ASP A 53 3.10 -25.37 6.27
C ASP A 53 3.88 -25.50 7.59
N SER A 54 4.90 -24.67 7.79
CA SER A 54 5.85 -24.79 8.87
C SER A 54 6.27 -23.44 9.46
N ILE A 55 6.51 -23.46 10.76
CA ILE A 55 7.00 -22.31 11.54
C ILE A 55 8.17 -22.73 12.43
N THR A 56 9.02 -21.77 12.77
CA THR A 56 9.99 -21.84 13.87
C THR A 56 9.30 -21.39 15.14
N LEU A 57 9.44 -22.15 16.24
CA LEU A 57 8.78 -21.81 17.49
C LEU A 57 9.26 -20.43 18.02
N PRO A 58 8.37 -19.56 18.53
CA PRO A 58 8.72 -18.19 18.93
C PRO A 58 9.84 -18.08 19.98
N ASP A 59 9.96 -19.05 20.88
CA ASP A 59 11.00 -19.17 21.91
C ASP A 59 12.38 -19.55 21.37
N THR A 60 12.45 -20.03 20.12
CA THR A 60 13.69 -20.34 19.40
C THR A 60 14.11 -19.24 18.41
N LEU A 61 13.28 -18.21 18.22
CA LEU A 61 13.60 -17.06 17.37
C LEU A 61 14.65 -16.17 18.03
N SER A 62 15.70 -15.82 17.28
CA SER A 62 16.71 -14.88 17.74
C SER A 62 16.07 -13.52 18.06
N THR A 63 16.13 -13.10 19.32
CA THR A 63 15.75 -11.75 19.76
C THR A 63 16.70 -10.65 19.28
N SER A 64 17.80 -11.04 18.61
CA SER A 64 18.76 -10.14 17.97
C SER A 64 18.62 -10.24 16.44
N PRO A 65 17.98 -9.27 15.76
CA PRO A 65 17.76 -9.31 14.31
C PRO A 65 19.07 -9.38 13.50
N LEU A 66 20.20 -8.99 14.09
CA LEU A 66 21.53 -9.01 13.47
C LEU A 66 22.20 -10.40 13.43
N LYS A 67 21.63 -11.41 14.10
CA LYS A 67 22.20 -12.77 14.16
C LYS A 67 21.54 -13.77 13.20
N LEU A 68 20.43 -13.40 12.58
CA LEU A 68 19.92 -14.14 11.43
C LEU A 68 20.84 -13.81 10.25
N LYS A 69 21.53 -14.80 9.67
CA LYS A 69 22.03 -14.60 8.29
C LYS A 69 20.80 -14.26 7.45
N TRP A 70 20.94 -13.39 6.45
CA TRP A 70 19.85 -13.01 5.54
C TRP A 70 19.10 -14.23 4.97
N ASN A 71 19.77 -15.38 4.88
CA ASN A 71 19.24 -16.68 4.43
C ASN A 71 19.18 -17.75 5.55
N TYR A 72 19.12 -17.39 6.84
CA TYR A 72 19.08 -18.38 7.92
C TYR A 72 17.66 -18.92 8.09
N TYR A 73 17.38 -19.99 7.36
CA TYR A 73 16.22 -20.85 7.52
C TYR A 73 16.64 -22.09 8.32
N ASP A 74 16.27 -22.15 9.61
CA ASP A 74 16.60 -23.30 10.47
C ASP A 74 15.60 -24.43 10.29
N LYS A 75 15.80 -25.22 9.24
CA LYS A 75 14.96 -26.39 8.90
C LYS A 75 14.85 -27.41 10.04
N GLN A 76 15.78 -27.43 11.00
CA GLN A 76 15.85 -28.49 12.01
C GLN A 76 14.85 -28.28 13.15
N ASN A 77 14.37 -27.04 13.35
CA ASN A 77 13.47 -26.66 14.45
C ASN A 77 12.05 -26.32 13.97
N LEU A 78 11.70 -26.70 12.75
CA LEU A 78 10.38 -26.44 12.21
C LEU A 78 9.33 -27.36 12.84
N VAL A 79 8.21 -26.76 13.21
CA VAL A 79 6.99 -27.45 13.59
C VAL A 79 5.88 -27.14 12.59
N ALA A 80 4.83 -27.96 12.58
CA ALA A 80 3.65 -27.71 11.75
C ALA A 80 3.03 -26.35 12.10
N ASN A 81 2.72 -25.55 11.08
CA ASN A 81 2.01 -24.28 11.28
C ASN A 81 0.53 -24.57 11.58
N PRO A 82 -0.02 -24.11 12.72
CA PRO A 82 -1.45 -24.25 13.01
C PRO A 82 -2.34 -23.38 12.10
N ASN A 83 -1.77 -22.36 11.43
CA ASN A 83 -2.48 -21.47 10.51
C ASN A 83 -1.77 -21.44 9.14
N PRO A 84 -1.76 -22.55 8.38
CA PRO A 84 -0.93 -22.67 7.17
C PRO A 84 -1.37 -21.73 6.04
N PHE A 85 -2.63 -21.31 6.02
CA PHE A 85 -3.17 -20.41 5.00
C PHE A 85 -2.96 -18.92 5.28
N GLN A 86 -2.40 -18.55 6.45
CA GLN A 86 -2.08 -17.16 6.75
C GLN A 86 -0.86 -16.70 5.96
N LEU A 87 -1.01 -15.60 5.23
CA LEU A 87 0.05 -15.00 4.40
C LEU A 87 0.47 -13.63 4.94
N PRO A 88 1.76 -13.27 4.90
CA PRO A 88 2.20 -11.90 5.15
C PRO A 88 1.57 -10.90 4.19
N VAL A 89 1.45 -9.65 4.61
CA VAL A 89 0.78 -8.61 3.81
C VAL A 89 1.81 -7.71 3.14
N ILE A 90 1.64 -7.47 1.84
CA ILE A 90 2.28 -6.37 1.13
C ILE A 90 1.21 -5.31 0.84
N PHE A 91 1.39 -4.13 1.43
CA PHE A 91 0.42 -3.03 1.37
C PHE A 91 0.96 -1.85 0.58
N THR A 92 0.10 -1.27 -0.25
CA THR A 92 0.36 -0.06 -1.00
C THR A 92 -0.88 0.84 -1.04
N ARG A 93 -0.64 2.16 -1.11
CA ARG A 93 -1.68 3.19 -1.24
C ARG A 93 -1.38 4.02 -2.47
N THR A 94 -2.38 4.20 -3.33
CA THR A 94 -2.22 4.85 -4.63
C THR A 94 -3.16 6.03 -4.82
N PRO A 95 -2.69 7.14 -5.42
CA PRO A 95 -3.56 8.18 -5.97
C PRO A 95 -3.87 7.93 -7.45
N TYR A 96 -3.55 6.76 -8.02
CA TYR A 96 -3.61 6.50 -9.48
C TYR A 96 -4.56 5.36 -9.89
N ASN A 97 -5.57 5.08 -9.08
CA ASN A 97 -6.56 4.02 -9.22
C ASN A 97 -5.95 2.66 -8.87
N LYS A 98 -6.54 1.99 -7.89
CA LYS A 98 -6.13 0.64 -7.47
C LYS A 98 -6.38 -0.45 -8.52
N THR A 99 -7.25 -0.21 -9.52
CA THR A 99 -7.61 -1.25 -10.49
C THR A 99 -6.47 -1.61 -11.44
N GLY A 100 -6.27 -2.91 -11.68
CA GLY A 100 -5.47 -3.40 -12.81
C GLY A 100 -3.95 -3.42 -12.60
N GLU A 101 -3.47 -3.51 -11.36
CA GLU A 101 -2.03 -3.64 -11.11
C GLU A 101 -1.56 -5.11 -11.07
N ASP A 102 -0.96 -5.58 -12.16
CA ASP A 102 -0.28 -6.89 -12.25
C ASP A 102 0.80 -7.08 -11.17
N ALA A 103 1.37 -5.97 -10.68
CA ALA A 103 2.33 -5.98 -9.57
C ALA A 103 1.75 -6.61 -8.30
N MET A 104 0.46 -6.38 -7.99
CA MET A 104 -0.17 -6.99 -6.82
C MET A 104 -0.36 -8.50 -6.99
N ALA A 105 -0.72 -8.96 -8.19
CA ALA A 105 -0.80 -10.39 -8.50
C ALA A 105 0.58 -11.06 -8.40
N LEU A 106 1.66 -10.39 -8.84
CA LEU A 106 3.01 -10.92 -8.66
C LEU A 106 3.36 -11.08 -7.16
N MET A 107 2.96 -10.15 -6.30
CA MET A 107 3.20 -10.25 -4.86
C MET A 107 2.48 -11.46 -4.23
N THR A 108 1.33 -11.88 -4.77
CA THR A 108 0.64 -13.07 -4.28
C THR A 108 1.35 -14.36 -4.64
N LEU A 109 1.91 -14.45 -5.85
CA LEU A 109 2.76 -15.59 -6.27
C LEU A 109 4.01 -15.74 -5.40
N LEU A 110 4.47 -14.65 -4.78
CA LEU A 110 5.59 -14.66 -3.83
C LEU A 110 5.21 -15.16 -2.42
N GLY A 111 3.94 -15.55 -2.22
CA GLY A 111 3.42 -16.06 -0.95
C GLY A 111 2.99 -14.97 0.02
N ASN A 112 2.43 -13.87 -0.49
CA ASN A 112 1.88 -12.78 0.30
C ASN A 112 0.40 -12.56 -0.02
N THR A 113 -0.35 -11.98 0.90
CA THR A 113 -1.56 -11.23 0.56
C THR A 113 -1.13 -9.86 0.07
N ALA A 114 -1.61 -9.43 -1.10
CA ALA A 114 -1.33 -8.08 -1.59
C ALA A 114 -2.56 -7.19 -1.37
N VAL A 115 -2.34 -5.97 -0.92
CA VAL A 115 -3.41 -5.02 -0.59
C VAL A 115 -3.12 -3.69 -1.25
N MET A 116 -4.04 -3.22 -2.06
CA MET A 116 -3.96 -1.93 -2.74
C MET A 116 -5.17 -1.07 -2.37
N GLN A 117 -4.91 0.16 -1.96
CA GLN A 117 -5.95 1.07 -1.49
C GLN A 117 -5.91 2.40 -2.25
N ASP A 118 -7.08 2.85 -2.71
CA ASP A 118 -7.24 4.21 -3.21
C ASP A 118 -7.12 5.19 -2.04
N MET A 119 -6.28 6.22 -2.21
CA MET A 119 -6.19 7.30 -1.22
C MET A 119 -7.53 8.02 -1.04
N ARG A 120 -7.71 8.70 0.11
CA ARG A 120 -8.89 9.53 0.37
C ARG A 120 -9.15 10.53 -0.76
N GLY A 121 -10.40 10.64 -1.17
CA GLY A 121 -10.84 11.52 -2.28
C GLY A 121 -10.33 11.11 -3.66
N ARG A 122 -9.95 9.83 -3.82
CA ARG A 122 -9.49 9.28 -5.10
C ARG A 122 -10.37 8.12 -5.51
N TYR A 123 -10.80 8.15 -6.76
CA TYR A 123 -11.53 7.06 -7.41
C TYR A 123 -12.68 6.57 -6.54
N ALA A 124 -12.63 5.33 -6.06
CA ALA A 124 -13.74 4.77 -5.30
C ALA A 124 -13.72 5.18 -3.82
N SER A 125 -12.61 5.71 -3.28
CA SER A 125 -12.51 6.14 -1.88
C SER A 125 -13.23 7.47 -1.65
N GLU A 126 -13.97 7.58 -0.55
CA GLU A 126 -14.64 8.81 -0.12
C GLU A 126 -13.65 9.89 0.36
N GLY A 127 -14.13 11.12 0.53
CA GLY A 127 -13.43 12.23 1.18
C GLY A 127 -12.78 13.21 0.21
N VAL A 128 -11.94 14.12 0.72
CA VAL A 128 -11.26 15.15 -0.10
C VAL A 128 -9.79 14.77 -0.30
N TYR A 129 -9.31 14.84 -1.54
CA TYR A 129 -7.93 14.52 -1.86
C TYR A 129 -7.00 15.72 -1.66
N MET A 130 -5.97 15.52 -0.86
CA MET A 130 -4.91 16.50 -0.64
C MET A 130 -3.56 15.83 -0.94
N PRO A 131 -2.88 16.22 -2.02
CA PRO A 131 -1.62 15.59 -2.41
C PRO A 131 -0.62 15.57 -1.25
N MET A 132 -0.13 14.37 -0.92
CA MET A 132 0.94 14.15 0.06
C MET A 132 0.61 14.67 1.47
N TYR A 133 -0.67 14.70 1.84
CA TYR A 133 -1.11 15.24 3.12
C TYR A 133 -1.80 14.18 3.97
N SER A 134 -2.83 13.52 3.43
CA SER A 134 -3.73 12.64 4.20
C SER A 134 -3.09 11.36 4.72
N ASP A 135 -2.05 10.86 4.07
CA ASP A 135 -1.33 9.63 4.42
C ASP A 135 -0.37 9.77 5.61
N SER A 136 -0.08 11.02 6.00
CA SER A 136 0.96 11.34 6.98
C SER A 136 0.42 11.39 8.40
N TRP A 137 0.88 12.34 9.22
CA TRP A 137 0.49 12.51 10.62
C TRP A 137 -0.63 13.53 10.80
N ALA A 138 -1.29 13.52 11.96
CA ALA A 138 -2.30 14.50 12.31
C ALA A 138 -1.65 15.89 12.38
N LYS A 139 -2.30 16.86 11.76
CA LYS A 139 -1.84 18.26 11.72
C LYS A 139 -2.45 19.13 12.80
N HIS A 140 -3.58 18.69 13.35
CA HIS A 140 -4.30 19.39 14.42
C HIS A 140 -3.42 19.76 15.63
N PRO A 141 -2.49 18.90 16.11
CA PRO A 141 -1.59 19.26 17.22
C PRO A 141 -0.63 20.43 16.92
N TYR A 142 -0.42 20.75 15.65
CA TYR A 142 0.51 21.80 15.23
C TYR A 142 -0.20 23.12 14.94
N HIS A 143 -1.39 23.05 14.36
CA HIS A 143 -2.17 24.22 13.99
C HIS A 143 -3.67 23.94 14.06
N PRO A 144 -4.27 24.08 15.25
CA PRO A 144 -5.68 23.78 15.46
C PRO A 144 -6.63 24.85 14.91
N THR A 145 -6.11 25.97 14.39
CA THR A 145 -6.91 27.15 13.98
C THR A 145 -6.89 27.42 12.48
N TRP A 146 -6.12 26.67 11.70
CA TRP A 146 -6.08 26.78 10.24
C TRP A 146 -5.85 25.41 9.60
N GLY A 147 -6.27 25.27 8.34
CA GLY A 147 -6.25 24.01 7.60
C GLY A 147 -5.62 24.14 6.22
N HIS A 148 -5.59 23.02 5.51
CA HIS A 148 -5.14 22.95 4.13
C HIS A 148 -6.12 23.68 3.21
N VAL A 149 -5.64 24.47 2.25
CA VAL A 149 -6.50 25.32 1.39
C VAL A 149 -7.52 24.53 0.59
N LEU A 150 -7.18 23.29 0.23
CA LEU A 150 -8.03 22.37 -0.51
C LEU A 150 -9.17 21.74 0.31
N ASP A 151 -9.23 21.94 1.63
CA ASP A 151 -10.29 21.40 2.49
C ASP A 151 -11.09 22.49 3.20
N ARG A 152 -11.18 23.68 2.58
CA ARG A 152 -11.86 24.85 3.14
C ARG A 152 -13.33 24.67 3.47
N GLN A 153 -13.98 23.71 2.83
CA GLN A 153 -15.39 23.48 3.04
C GLN A 153 -15.68 22.75 4.34
N THR A 154 -14.73 21.93 4.80
CA THR A 154 -14.87 21.13 6.00
C THR A 154 -14.52 21.99 7.20
N PRO A 155 -15.41 22.14 8.20
CA PRO A 155 -15.10 22.91 9.38
C PRO A 155 -13.86 22.35 10.10
N ILE A 156 -12.95 23.20 10.57
CA ILE A 156 -11.69 22.79 11.23
C ILE A 156 -11.90 21.86 12.44
N GLY A 157 -13.06 21.96 13.10
CA GLY A 157 -13.43 21.09 14.23
C GLY A 157 -14.13 19.79 13.85
N ASP A 158 -14.44 19.57 12.56
CA ASP A 158 -15.03 18.32 12.08
C ASP A 158 -13.95 17.22 12.06
N PRO A 159 -14.21 16.02 12.61
CA PRO A 159 -13.26 14.90 12.56
C PRO A 159 -12.81 14.49 11.15
N LYS A 160 -13.58 14.82 10.10
CA LYS A 160 -13.25 14.53 8.69
C LYS A 160 -12.36 15.59 8.05
N HIS A 161 -12.07 16.68 8.75
CA HIS A 161 -11.19 17.73 8.25
C HIS A 161 -9.76 17.21 8.13
N GLY A 162 -9.04 17.72 7.13
CA GLY A 162 -7.69 17.30 6.76
C GLY A 162 -6.70 17.28 7.91
N ASN A 163 -6.85 18.18 8.88
CA ASN A 163 -5.97 18.23 10.05
C ASN A 163 -5.97 16.95 10.91
N PHE A 164 -6.96 16.08 10.76
CA PHE A 164 -7.06 14.81 11.48
C PHE A 164 -6.67 13.60 10.62
N HIS A 165 -6.32 13.79 9.35
CA HIS A 165 -5.99 12.68 8.47
C HIS A 165 -4.66 12.02 8.85
N GLU A 166 -4.72 10.70 9.06
CA GLU A 166 -3.58 9.82 9.30
C GLU A 166 -3.81 8.49 8.59
N ASP A 167 -4.19 8.57 7.32
CA ASP A 167 -4.90 7.49 6.67
C ASP A 167 -4.04 6.23 6.50
N GLY A 168 -2.73 6.38 6.30
CA GLY A 168 -1.85 5.23 6.11
C GLY A 168 -1.69 4.41 7.40
N TYR A 169 -1.48 5.11 8.52
CA TYR A 169 -1.44 4.50 9.85
C TYR A 169 -2.76 3.82 10.20
N ASN A 170 -3.88 4.52 9.96
CA ASN A 170 -5.20 4.02 10.27
C ASN A 170 -5.58 2.80 9.41
N SER A 171 -5.14 2.71 8.15
CA SER A 171 -5.30 1.51 7.31
C SER A 171 -4.48 0.32 7.82
N ILE A 172 -3.24 0.55 8.27
CA ILE A 172 -2.40 -0.50 8.89
C ILE A 172 -3.07 -1.05 10.16
N ARG A 173 -3.58 -0.17 11.02
CA ARG A 173 -4.32 -0.60 12.23
C ARG A 173 -5.59 -1.38 11.90
N TYR A 174 -6.27 -1.01 10.82
CA TYR A 174 -7.48 -1.69 10.38
C TYR A 174 -7.17 -3.12 9.94
N MET A 175 -6.20 -3.29 9.04
CA MET A 175 -5.81 -4.61 8.52
C MET A 175 -5.27 -5.56 9.60
N THR A 176 -4.65 -5.01 10.64
CA THR A 176 -4.07 -5.82 11.72
C THR A 176 -5.05 -6.13 12.86
N GLY A 177 -6.25 -5.56 12.83
CA GLY A 177 -7.20 -5.66 13.95
C GLY A 177 -6.73 -4.93 15.22
N ALA A 178 -5.77 -4.01 15.10
CA ALA A 178 -5.22 -3.26 16.23
C ALA A 178 -6.16 -2.13 16.73
N TYR A 179 -7.32 -1.93 16.11
CA TYR A 179 -8.35 -1.07 16.69
C TYR A 179 -8.99 -1.78 17.89
N ALA A 180 -8.78 -1.24 19.09
CA ALA A 180 -9.68 -1.52 20.19
C ALA A 180 -11.03 -0.89 19.83
N TYR A 181 -12.03 -1.73 19.57
CA TYR A 181 -13.40 -1.27 19.33
C TYR A 181 -13.88 -0.47 20.55
N ASP A 182 -14.02 0.83 20.39
CA ASP A 182 -14.79 1.67 21.31
C ASP A 182 -16.26 1.67 20.83
N SER A 183 -17.19 1.68 21.79
CA SER A 183 -18.61 1.96 21.63
C SER A 183 -18.98 3.12 20.69
N THR A 184 -18.07 4.06 20.41
CA THR A 184 -18.25 5.15 19.44
C THR A 184 -18.12 4.71 17.98
N MET A 185 -17.53 3.54 17.71
CA MET A 185 -17.29 2.98 16.38
C MET A 185 -18.40 2.01 15.93
N ASN A 186 -19.62 2.11 16.46
CA ASN A 186 -20.72 1.18 16.14
C ASN A 186 -21.07 1.10 14.64
N TRP A 187 -20.77 2.14 13.85
CA TRP A 187 -20.96 2.15 12.39
C TRP A 187 -20.13 1.10 11.64
N LEU A 188 -19.01 0.63 12.24
CA LEU A 188 -18.19 -0.46 11.71
C LEU A 188 -18.81 -1.84 11.92
N LYS A 189 -19.77 -2.01 12.86
CA LYS A 189 -20.42 -3.31 13.14
C LYS A 189 -21.52 -3.64 12.13
N ASP A 190 -22.17 -2.62 11.59
CA ASP A 190 -23.41 -2.77 10.82
C ASP A 190 -23.19 -2.69 9.30
N SER A 191 -21.96 -2.43 8.85
CA SER A 191 -21.59 -2.47 7.44
C SER A 191 -20.88 -3.78 7.15
N ALA A 192 -21.64 -4.82 6.80
CA ALA A 192 -21.05 -6.06 6.28
C ALA A 192 -20.22 -5.70 5.04
N ILE A 193 -18.90 -5.77 5.16
CA ILE A 193 -18.01 -5.83 4.00
C ILE A 193 -18.08 -7.30 3.57
N VAL A 194 -19.04 -7.60 2.71
CA VAL A 194 -19.16 -8.91 2.07
C VAL A 194 -18.08 -8.96 1.00
N TYR A 195 -17.14 -9.87 1.17
CA TYR A 195 -16.30 -10.29 0.07
C TYR A 195 -16.88 -11.60 -0.43
N ASP A 196 -16.96 -11.76 -1.75
CA ASP A 196 -16.99 -13.07 -2.38
C ASP A 196 -15.63 -13.15 -3.08
N ILE A 197 -14.58 -13.52 -2.32
CA ILE A 197 -13.18 -13.31 -2.74
C ILE A 197 -12.82 -14.22 -3.92
N ASP A 198 -13.48 -15.37 -4.05
CA ASP A 198 -13.25 -16.34 -5.12
C ASP A 198 -14.40 -16.48 -6.14
N LEU A 199 -15.47 -15.68 -5.98
CA LEU A 199 -16.64 -15.67 -6.85
C LEU A 199 -17.28 -17.07 -6.92
N ASP A 200 -17.30 -17.79 -5.80
CA ASP A 200 -17.93 -19.11 -5.66
C ASP A 200 -19.38 -19.03 -5.14
N GLY A 201 -19.80 -17.83 -4.71
CA GLY A 201 -21.15 -17.54 -4.25
C GLY A 201 -21.38 -17.78 -2.76
N ASP A 202 -20.33 -18.01 -1.97
CA ASP A 202 -20.38 -17.93 -0.52
C ASP A 202 -20.05 -16.51 0.01
N ASP A 203 -20.34 -16.27 1.29
CA ASP A 203 -20.05 -15.00 1.95
C ASP A 203 -18.71 -15.14 2.72
N ASP A 204 -17.59 -14.70 2.14
CA ASP A 204 -16.37 -14.47 2.91
C ASP A 204 -16.64 -13.32 3.90
N THR A 205 -16.22 -13.53 5.15
CA THR A 205 -16.63 -12.67 6.26
C THR A 205 -15.49 -11.91 6.90
N ILE A 206 -15.79 -10.69 7.37
CA ILE A 206 -15.02 -10.03 8.41
C ILE A 206 -15.65 -10.39 9.76
N THR A 207 -14.98 -11.18 10.60
CA THR A 207 -15.48 -11.51 11.94
C THR A 207 -14.69 -10.81 13.04
N GLY A 208 -15.39 -10.31 14.06
CA GLY A 208 -14.96 -10.07 15.46
C GLY A 208 -13.78 -9.13 15.76
N ASN A 209 -12.81 -8.99 14.85
CA ASN A 209 -11.52 -8.32 14.98
C ASN A 209 -11.07 -7.63 13.67
N ASN A 210 -12.00 -7.39 12.73
CA ASN A 210 -11.71 -6.80 11.41
C ASN A 210 -10.63 -7.52 10.58
N ARG A 211 -10.48 -8.83 10.78
CA ARG A 211 -9.58 -9.65 9.97
C ARG A 211 -10.36 -10.26 8.81
N LEU A 212 -9.76 -10.20 7.63
CA LEU A 212 -10.25 -10.93 6.46
C LEU A 212 -10.20 -12.43 6.79
N MET A 213 -11.37 -13.04 6.92
CA MET A 213 -11.52 -14.48 7.07
C MET A 213 -11.97 -15.04 5.75
N ARG A 214 -11.39 -16.16 5.37
CA ARG A 214 -11.86 -16.94 4.25
C ARG A 214 -12.71 -18.08 4.74
N VAL A 215 -13.84 -18.31 4.08
CA VAL A 215 -14.69 -19.48 4.26
C VAL A 215 -14.49 -20.35 3.03
N TYR A 216 -13.91 -21.54 3.20
CA TYR A 216 -13.60 -22.41 2.05
C TYR A 216 -13.32 -23.84 2.54
N ASP A 217 -13.96 -24.85 1.91
CA ASP A 217 -13.65 -26.27 2.15
C ASP A 217 -12.35 -26.63 1.43
N TYR A 218 -11.21 -26.36 2.07
CA TYR A 218 -9.89 -26.52 1.45
C TYR A 218 -9.43 -27.98 1.40
N ASN A 219 -10.04 -28.85 2.20
CA ASN A 219 -9.68 -30.26 2.30
C ASN A 219 -10.66 -31.17 1.52
N ASN A 220 -11.73 -30.59 0.98
CA ASN A 220 -12.79 -31.23 0.21
C ASN A 220 -13.48 -32.37 0.99
N ASP A 221 -13.67 -32.19 2.29
CA ASP A 221 -14.40 -33.13 3.17
C ASP A 221 -15.91 -32.84 3.24
N GLY A 222 -16.36 -31.76 2.60
CA GLY A 222 -17.74 -31.31 2.56
C GLY A 222 -18.14 -30.37 3.70
N VAL A 223 -17.20 -29.95 4.55
CA VAL A 223 -17.38 -28.98 5.63
C VAL A 223 -16.59 -27.71 5.30
N LEU A 224 -17.24 -26.55 5.38
CA LEU A 224 -16.56 -25.26 5.17
C LEU A 224 -15.62 -24.96 6.35
N ASP A 225 -14.35 -24.69 6.04
CA ASP A 225 -13.38 -24.19 7.00
C ASP A 225 -13.41 -22.66 7.04
N THR A 226 -13.16 -22.07 8.20
CA THR A 226 -12.99 -20.61 8.33
C THR A 226 -11.63 -20.30 8.90
N PHE A 227 -10.82 -19.54 8.17
CA PHE A 227 -9.47 -19.20 8.60
C PHE A 227 -9.08 -17.75 8.27
N PRO A 228 -8.25 -17.12 9.11
CA PRO A 228 -7.71 -15.80 8.81
C PRO A 228 -6.74 -15.85 7.63
N VAL A 229 -6.86 -14.89 6.72
CA VAL A 229 -6.04 -14.82 5.51
C VAL A 229 -4.73 -14.05 5.71
N PRO A 230 -4.72 -12.80 6.22
CA PRO A 230 -3.47 -12.09 6.46
C PRO A 230 -2.87 -12.36 7.84
N THR A 231 -1.54 -12.42 7.94
CA THR A 231 -0.81 -12.24 9.21
C THR A 231 -0.90 -10.78 9.68
N PRO A 232 -0.63 -10.48 10.97
CA PRO A 232 -0.54 -9.10 11.44
C PRO A 232 0.76 -8.37 11.04
N SER A 233 1.59 -8.95 10.16
CA SER A 233 2.85 -8.36 9.70
C SER A 233 2.68 -7.77 8.30
N ILE A 234 2.95 -6.47 8.19
CA ILE A 234 2.74 -5.70 6.96
C ILE A 234 4.09 -5.17 6.45
N GLY A 235 4.44 -5.52 5.22
CA GLY A 235 5.45 -4.84 4.42
C GLY A 235 4.81 -3.86 3.46
N CYS A 236 5.56 -2.88 2.98
CA CYS A 236 5.06 -1.96 1.97
C CYS A 236 5.92 -1.93 0.71
N PHE A 237 5.26 -1.55 -0.39
CA PHE A 237 5.81 -1.47 -1.72
C PHE A 237 5.24 -0.26 -2.45
N GLY A 238 5.99 0.33 -3.38
CA GLY A 238 5.46 1.36 -4.27
C GLY A 238 6.52 2.35 -4.74
N ALA A 239 6.24 2.96 -5.88
CA ALA A 239 7.10 3.96 -6.50
C ALA A 239 6.50 5.37 -6.45
N SER A 240 7.37 6.39 -6.39
CA SER A 240 6.98 7.80 -6.50
C SER A 240 5.97 8.20 -5.42
N ALA A 241 4.77 8.65 -5.77
CA ALA A 241 3.74 8.99 -4.79
C ALA A 241 3.42 7.83 -3.83
N LEU A 242 3.47 6.58 -4.29
CA LEU A 242 3.27 5.38 -3.45
C LEU A 242 4.46 5.13 -2.51
N ALA A 243 5.67 5.59 -2.87
CA ALA A 243 6.83 5.54 -1.98
C ALA A 243 6.75 6.62 -0.89
N ASN A 244 6.24 7.79 -1.22
CA ASN A 244 6.05 8.88 -0.26
C ASN A 244 5.10 8.44 0.87
N THR A 245 4.00 7.78 0.54
CA THR A 245 3.02 7.33 1.53
C THR A 245 3.59 6.29 2.49
N GLN A 246 4.52 5.45 2.05
CA GLN A 246 5.24 4.53 2.92
C GLN A 246 6.03 5.25 4.00
N TYR A 247 6.73 6.33 3.67
CA TYR A 247 7.44 7.12 4.68
C TYR A 247 6.49 7.89 5.57
N GLN A 248 5.44 8.48 4.98
CA GLN A 248 4.45 9.27 5.69
C GLN A 248 3.70 8.46 6.75
N GLN A 249 3.21 7.28 6.38
CA GLN A 249 2.51 6.38 7.32
C GLN A 249 3.46 5.84 8.41
N ALA A 250 4.73 5.62 8.08
CA ALA A 250 5.73 5.17 9.05
C ALA A 250 6.16 6.29 10.02
N ALA A 251 5.97 7.55 9.62
CA ALA A 251 6.28 8.73 10.42
C ALA A 251 5.12 9.15 11.34
N ALA A 252 3.90 8.66 11.09
CA ALA A 252 2.69 9.07 11.81
C ALA A 252 2.81 8.87 13.33
N HIS A 253 3.10 7.64 13.76
CA HIS A 253 3.27 7.27 15.17
C HIS A 253 4.48 6.37 15.35
N TRP A 254 4.95 6.28 16.60
CA TRP A 254 6.07 5.40 16.95
C TRP A 254 5.78 3.94 16.59
N ILE A 255 6.67 3.32 15.82
CA ILE A 255 6.56 1.92 15.43
C ILE A 255 7.24 1.02 16.47
N ASP A 256 6.49 0.06 16.99
CA ASP A 256 7.06 -1.13 17.63
C ASP A 256 7.02 -2.31 16.64
N THR A 257 8.18 -2.78 16.21
CA THR A 257 8.29 -3.88 15.23
C THR A 257 8.00 -5.26 15.83
N LEU A 258 7.81 -5.35 17.15
CA LEU A 258 7.35 -6.56 17.84
C LEU A 258 5.82 -6.69 17.80
N GLU A 259 5.09 -5.58 17.78
CA GLU A 259 3.62 -5.53 17.77
C GLU A 259 3.01 -5.67 16.38
N ALA A 260 1.72 -5.99 16.26
CA ALA A 260 1.04 -6.03 14.96
C ALA A 260 1.20 -4.72 14.17
N GLY A 261 1.53 -4.79 12.88
CA GLY A 261 1.70 -3.61 12.03
C GLY A 261 2.88 -3.68 11.06
N LEU A 262 3.46 -2.52 10.80
CA LEU A 262 4.48 -2.29 9.79
C LEU A 262 5.83 -2.93 10.16
N LYS A 263 6.42 -3.70 9.23
CA LYS A 263 7.65 -4.48 9.43
C LYS A 263 8.78 -4.10 8.49
N CYS A 264 8.48 -3.61 7.30
CA CYS A 264 9.49 -3.14 6.36
C CYS A 264 8.88 -2.22 5.30
N LEU A 265 9.71 -1.34 4.74
CA LEU A 265 9.37 -0.48 3.61
C LEU A 265 10.21 -0.86 2.38
N LEU A 266 9.64 -0.69 1.19
CA LEU A 266 10.37 -0.68 -0.08
C LEU A 266 9.92 0.56 -0.89
N PRO A 267 10.39 1.75 -0.49
CA PRO A 267 10.15 2.98 -1.21
C PRO A 267 11.03 3.04 -2.47
N ILE A 268 10.39 3.19 -3.63
CA ILE A 268 11.06 3.37 -4.91
C ILE A 268 10.93 4.82 -5.36
N VAL A 269 12.02 5.53 -5.65
CA VAL A 269 12.03 6.92 -6.14
C VAL A 269 11.09 7.87 -5.37
N GLY A 270 11.31 7.99 -4.05
CA GLY A 270 10.44 8.78 -3.16
C GLY A 270 11.20 9.44 -2.01
N THR A 271 10.54 10.37 -1.31
CA THR A 271 11.12 11.16 -0.22
C THR A 271 10.10 11.36 0.90
N ASN A 272 10.55 11.73 2.10
CA ASN A 272 9.67 12.20 3.20
C ASN A 272 9.85 13.69 3.50
N GLU A 273 10.66 14.38 2.69
CA GLU A 273 10.98 15.80 2.79
C GLU A 273 10.48 16.50 1.51
N HIS A 274 9.19 16.81 1.49
CA HIS A 274 8.50 17.18 0.28
C HIS A 274 8.67 18.64 -0.13
N MET A 275 8.89 19.56 0.82
CA MET A 275 9.14 20.96 0.45
C MET A 275 10.42 21.04 -0.39
N ARG A 276 11.51 20.47 0.13
CA ARG A 276 12.85 20.61 -0.48
C ARG A 276 13.07 19.72 -1.70
N PHE A 277 12.31 18.63 -1.86
CA PHE A 277 12.56 17.66 -2.93
C PHE A 277 11.38 17.41 -3.85
N THR A 278 10.16 17.84 -3.51
CA THR A 278 9.01 17.80 -4.42
C THR A 278 8.67 19.20 -4.92
N GLY A 279 8.40 20.14 -4.00
CA GLY A 279 7.96 21.50 -4.35
C GLY A 279 9.08 22.41 -4.85
N TYR A 280 10.25 22.32 -4.22
CA TYR A 280 11.40 23.19 -4.46
C TYR A 280 12.66 22.37 -4.66
N HIS A 281 13.73 23.00 -5.15
CA HIS A 281 15.09 22.49 -5.07
C HIS A 281 16.01 23.68 -4.73
N ASN A 282 16.65 23.64 -3.56
CA ASN A 282 17.47 24.75 -3.03
C ASN A 282 16.78 26.13 -3.09
N GLY A 283 15.47 26.16 -2.80
CA GLY A 283 14.66 27.38 -2.79
C GLY A 283 14.08 27.79 -4.15
N VAL A 284 14.41 27.08 -5.23
CA VAL A 284 13.82 27.30 -6.57
C VAL A 284 12.58 26.42 -6.74
N PHE A 285 11.45 27.02 -7.09
CA PHE A 285 10.19 26.30 -7.33
C PHE A 285 10.31 25.34 -8.53
N ARG A 286 9.89 24.08 -8.36
CA ARG A 286 9.97 23.03 -9.38
C ARG A 286 8.71 23.00 -10.24
N ASP A 287 8.46 24.07 -11.00
CA ASP A 287 7.24 24.26 -11.81
C ASP A 287 6.86 23.02 -12.64
N ARG A 288 7.80 22.42 -13.39
CA ARG A 288 7.47 21.26 -14.24
C ARG A 288 6.98 20.03 -13.47
N ILE A 289 7.43 19.83 -12.24
CA ILE A 289 6.94 18.74 -11.40
C ILE A 289 5.64 19.17 -10.75
N VAL A 290 5.63 20.28 -10.00
CA VAL A 290 4.44 20.69 -9.23
C VAL A 290 3.25 20.92 -10.16
N THR A 291 3.40 21.72 -11.21
CA THR A 291 2.31 22.04 -12.14
C THR A 291 1.83 20.81 -12.90
N GLY A 292 2.75 19.98 -13.42
CA GLY A 292 2.38 18.79 -14.19
C GLY A 292 1.71 17.71 -13.35
N TRP A 293 2.34 17.35 -12.22
CA TRP A 293 1.89 16.27 -11.35
C TRP A 293 0.63 16.64 -10.57
N VAL A 294 0.58 17.81 -9.90
CA VAL A 294 -0.60 18.23 -9.13
C VAL A 294 -1.81 18.39 -10.04
N LYS A 295 -1.64 19.06 -11.19
CA LYS A 295 -2.72 19.18 -12.18
C LYS A 295 -3.20 17.81 -12.65
N GLY A 296 -2.27 16.91 -13.01
CA GLY A 296 -2.60 15.56 -13.43
C GLY A 296 -3.40 14.80 -12.37
N GLN A 297 -3.02 14.91 -11.11
CA GLN A 297 -3.77 14.31 -10.02
C GLN A 297 -5.16 14.92 -9.88
N ILE A 298 -5.32 16.24 -9.78
CA ILE A 298 -6.66 16.84 -9.67
C ILE A 298 -7.54 16.47 -10.87
N PHE A 299 -7.01 16.51 -12.10
CA PHE A 299 -7.79 16.24 -13.30
C PHE A 299 -8.24 14.79 -13.44
N THR A 300 -7.43 13.83 -12.99
CA THR A 300 -7.78 12.41 -13.03
C THR A 300 -8.69 11.99 -11.89
N GLY A 301 -8.73 12.77 -10.81
CA GLY A 301 -9.54 12.50 -9.63
C GLY A 301 -10.88 13.23 -9.61
N VAL A 302 -11.08 14.28 -10.43
CA VAL A 302 -12.25 15.16 -10.36
C VAL A 302 -13.14 15.03 -11.59
N THR A 303 -14.43 14.79 -11.34
CA THR A 303 -15.48 14.65 -12.35
C THR A 303 -16.28 15.95 -12.44
N ASP A 304 -15.96 16.76 -13.45
CA ASP A 304 -16.75 17.94 -13.83
C ASP A 304 -17.09 17.85 -15.33
N ASP A 305 -18.28 18.29 -15.70
CA ASP A 305 -18.79 18.28 -17.08
C ASP A 305 -18.46 19.57 -17.86
N CYS A 306 -17.83 20.56 -17.21
CA CYS A 306 -17.40 21.78 -17.88
C CYS A 306 -16.23 22.50 -17.23
N ASP A 307 -15.44 23.15 -18.08
CA ASP A 307 -14.13 23.68 -17.72
C ASP A 307 -14.15 25.16 -17.26
N THR A 308 -15.25 25.89 -17.49
CA THR A 308 -15.35 27.35 -17.24
C THR A 308 -16.67 27.80 -16.59
N CYS A 309 -17.47 26.85 -16.11
CA CYS A 309 -18.83 27.13 -15.69
C CYS A 309 -18.92 28.02 -14.45
N GLN A 310 -19.91 28.91 -14.46
CA GLN A 310 -20.41 29.58 -13.26
C GLN A 310 -21.28 28.61 -12.44
N VAL A 311 -21.45 28.91 -11.14
CA VAL A 311 -22.37 28.22 -10.23
C VAL A 311 -23.73 27.99 -10.90
N GLY A 312 -24.25 26.76 -10.81
CA GLY A 312 -25.53 26.39 -11.44
C GLY A 312 -25.43 25.85 -12.87
N LYS A 313 -24.21 25.72 -13.45
CA LYS A 313 -24.01 25.16 -14.81
C LYS A 313 -23.11 23.92 -14.89
N ASN A 314 -22.48 23.51 -13.80
CA ASN A 314 -21.71 22.26 -13.68
C ASN A 314 -22.59 21.20 -13.00
N TYR A 315 -23.08 20.20 -13.75
CA TYR A 315 -24.09 19.26 -13.23
C TYR A 315 -23.59 18.49 -12.01
N TYR A 316 -22.38 17.92 -12.07
CA TYR A 316 -21.83 17.09 -11.01
C TYR A 316 -21.53 17.92 -9.75
N ARG A 317 -20.84 19.06 -9.90
CA ARG A 317 -20.61 19.99 -8.78
C ARG A 317 -21.92 20.45 -8.15
N ASN A 318 -22.93 20.81 -8.94
CA ASN A 318 -24.21 21.28 -8.39
C ASN A 318 -24.95 20.16 -7.63
N MET A 319 -24.77 18.91 -8.04
CA MET A 319 -25.31 17.75 -7.32
C MET A 319 -24.68 17.64 -5.93
N ASP A 320 -23.35 17.72 -5.84
CA ASP A 320 -22.64 17.71 -4.56
C ASP A 320 -22.99 18.92 -3.69
N GLU A 321 -23.06 20.12 -4.29
CA GLU A 321 -23.48 21.34 -3.58
C GLU A 321 -24.89 21.19 -3.00
N ALA A 322 -25.81 20.53 -3.71
CA ALA A 322 -27.15 20.26 -3.24
C ALA A 322 -27.21 19.22 -2.09
N LEU A 323 -26.23 18.32 -2.01
CA LEU A 323 -26.06 17.43 -0.85
C LEU A 323 -25.54 18.18 0.38
N GLY A 324 -24.72 19.21 0.17
CA GLY A 324 -24.12 20.06 1.21
C GLY A 324 -23.08 19.35 2.07
N ASN A 325 -22.23 20.09 2.78
CA ASN A 325 -21.21 19.49 3.65
C ASN A 325 -21.87 18.75 4.85
N PRO A 326 -21.48 17.50 5.20
CA PRO A 326 -20.39 16.70 4.61
C PRO A 326 -20.77 15.81 3.43
N ALA A 327 -22.05 15.52 3.22
CA ALA A 327 -22.48 14.57 2.19
C ALA A 327 -22.03 14.93 0.77
N GLY A 328 -21.92 16.22 0.46
CA GLY A 328 -21.44 16.73 -0.83
C GLY A 328 -19.92 16.77 -1.00
N VAL A 329 -19.14 16.66 0.08
CA VAL A 329 -17.65 16.73 -0.01
C VAL A 329 -16.95 15.44 0.42
N HIS A 330 -17.73 14.51 0.99
CA HIS A 330 -17.25 13.27 1.59
C HIS A 330 -18.06 12.11 1.05
N ASN A 331 -18.15 12.03 -0.27
CA ASN A 331 -18.78 10.93 -1.00
C ASN A 331 -17.78 10.39 -2.05
N VAL A 332 -18.23 9.46 -2.91
CA VAL A 332 -17.40 8.80 -3.94
C VAL A 332 -17.42 9.52 -5.31
N THR A 333 -18.24 10.56 -5.44
CA THR A 333 -18.31 11.48 -6.58
C THR A 333 -17.43 12.68 -6.27
N HIS A 334 -16.20 12.65 -6.78
CA HIS A 334 -15.25 13.73 -6.54
C HIS A 334 -15.47 14.85 -7.56
N THR A 335 -15.73 16.06 -7.10
CA THR A 335 -16.02 17.20 -7.99
C THR A 335 -15.20 18.44 -7.59
N SER A 336 -15.25 19.48 -8.42
CA SER A 336 -14.66 20.77 -8.02
C SER A 336 -15.31 21.36 -6.77
N TYR A 337 -16.52 20.90 -6.41
CA TYR A 337 -17.18 21.29 -5.18
C TYR A 337 -16.27 21.01 -4.02
N ASP A 338 -15.65 19.82 -3.90
CA ASP A 338 -14.76 19.37 -2.81
C ASP A 338 -13.71 20.40 -2.37
N TYR A 339 -13.23 21.20 -3.31
CA TYR A 339 -12.19 22.23 -3.11
C TYR A 339 -12.75 23.65 -2.92
N GLY A 340 -14.07 23.81 -2.85
CA GLY A 340 -14.77 25.10 -2.86
C GLY A 340 -14.68 25.84 -4.20
N ASN A 341 -14.47 25.11 -5.30
CA ASN A 341 -14.20 25.68 -6.63
C ASN A 341 -15.36 25.40 -7.61
N ASN A 342 -15.34 26.09 -8.77
CA ASN A 342 -16.39 25.97 -9.78
C ASN A 342 -16.10 24.91 -10.86
N ASN A 343 -14.82 24.61 -11.06
CA ASN A 343 -14.32 23.65 -12.03
C ASN A 343 -12.94 23.13 -11.60
N LYS A 344 -12.54 21.99 -12.16
CA LYS A 344 -11.25 21.34 -11.89
C LYS A 344 -10.01 22.15 -12.29
N PHE A 345 -10.11 23.16 -13.16
CA PHE A 345 -8.98 24.03 -13.49
C PHE A 345 -8.66 24.97 -12.34
N ASP A 346 -9.69 25.55 -11.74
CA ASP A 346 -9.54 26.39 -10.54
C ASP A 346 -9.03 25.56 -9.37
N ALA A 347 -9.60 24.37 -9.15
CA ALA A 347 -9.12 23.44 -8.12
C ALA A 347 -7.65 23.04 -8.32
N ALA A 348 -7.24 22.74 -9.56
CA ALA A 348 -5.86 22.41 -9.87
C ALA A 348 -4.92 23.61 -9.69
N THR A 349 -5.35 24.80 -10.12
CA THR A 349 -4.58 26.05 -9.96
C THR A 349 -4.35 26.34 -8.49
N GLU A 350 -5.41 26.22 -7.67
CA GLU A 350 -5.30 26.41 -6.23
C GLU A 350 -4.39 25.38 -5.57
N ALA A 351 -4.49 24.10 -5.97
CA ALA A 351 -3.61 23.05 -5.47
C ALA A 351 -2.13 23.32 -5.81
N ILE A 352 -1.84 23.86 -7.00
CA ILE A 352 -0.49 24.28 -7.41
C ILE A 352 -0.05 25.51 -6.62
N ASP A 353 -0.92 26.50 -6.49
CA ASP A 353 -0.66 27.77 -5.79
C ASP A 353 -0.40 27.55 -4.30
N HIS A 354 -0.95 26.49 -3.70
CA HIS A 354 -0.63 26.06 -2.33
C HIS A 354 0.86 25.73 -2.13
N PHE A 355 1.54 25.30 -3.19
CA PHE A 355 3.00 25.11 -3.17
C PHE A 355 3.77 26.42 -3.27
N THR A 356 3.12 27.58 -3.26
CA THR A 356 3.73 28.90 -3.35
C THR A 356 3.42 29.75 -2.11
N MET A 357 3.56 31.07 -2.21
CA MET A 357 3.15 32.03 -1.16
C MET A 357 1.69 32.50 -1.32
N PHE A 358 0.96 31.98 -2.31
CA PHE A 358 -0.40 32.39 -2.59
C PHE A 358 -1.35 32.04 -1.44
N ARG A 359 -2.35 32.90 -1.24
CA ARG A 359 -3.42 32.72 -0.27
C ARG A 359 -4.73 32.98 -0.99
N PRO A 360 -5.61 31.98 -1.15
CA PRO A 360 -6.89 32.17 -1.81
C PRO A 360 -7.75 33.24 -1.13
N THR A 361 -7.73 33.29 0.20
CA THR A 361 -8.41 34.30 1.01
C THR A 361 -7.49 34.92 2.06
N ALA A 362 -7.92 36.04 2.67
CA ALA A 362 -7.17 36.69 3.74
C ALA A 362 -7.04 35.85 5.03
N ASN A 363 -7.90 34.84 5.20
CA ASN A 363 -7.90 33.94 6.36
C ASN A 363 -7.03 32.69 6.13
N ASP A 364 -6.62 32.42 4.89
CA ASP A 364 -5.81 31.26 4.56
C ASP A 364 -4.33 31.47 4.92
N VAL A 365 -3.67 30.35 5.19
CA VAL A 365 -2.22 30.28 5.37
C VAL A 365 -1.61 29.79 4.06
N ALA A 366 -0.63 30.54 3.56
CA ALA A 366 0.14 30.09 2.41
C ALA A 366 0.92 28.82 2.77
N GLY A 367 0.75 27.77 1.99
CA GLY A 367 1.17 26.41 2.33
C GLY A 367 2.67 26.23 2.43
N TYR A 368 3.42 26.30 1.33
CA TYR A 368 4.69 25.56 1.24
C TYR A 368 5.94 26.33 0.80
N TYR A 369 5.97 27.66 0.88
CA TYR A 369 7.20 28.44 0.63
C TYR A 369 8.29 28.20 1.70
N PRO A 370 9.58 28.51 1.46
CA PRO A 370 10.70 28.07 2.30
C PRO A 370 10.64 28.39 3.81
N ASN A 371 9.98 29.49 4.19
CA ASN A 371 9.79 29.90 5.58
C ASN A 371 8.33 29.75 6.05
N SER A 372 7.52 28.97 5.33
CA SER A 372 6.14 28.73 5.70
C SER A 372 6.03 27.97 7.01
N ILE A 373 5.01 28.32 7.79
CA ILE A 373 4.58 27.54 8.96
C ILE A 373 3.97 26.18 8.55
N GLY A 374 3.44 26.08 7.32
CA GLY A 374 2.89 24.84 6.74
C GLY A 374 3.94 23.81 6.33
N ARG A 375 5.24 24.09 6.55
CA ARG A 375 6.29 23.08 6.35
C ARG A 375 6.12 21.83 7.23
N ILE A 376 5.48 22.01 8.39
CA ILE A 376 5.12 20.94 9.31
C ILE A 376 4.19 19.92 8.65
N ASP A 377 3.51 20.28 7.57
CA ASP A 377 2.62 19.35 6.86
C ASP A 377 3.33 18.42 5.88
N MET A 378 4.49 18.87 5.39
CA MET A 378 5.17 18.30 4.22
C MET A 378 6.49 17.61 4.55
N ASP A 379 7.17 18.08 5.60
CA ASP A 379 8.51 17.63 5.95
C ASP A 379 8.47 16.95 7.32
N ALA A 380 8.77 15.65 7.38
CA ALA A 380 8.82 14.90 8.64
C ALA A 380 9.88 15.48 9.59
N SER A 381 10.95 16.07 9.05
CA SER A 381 11.98 16.75 9.84
C SER A 381 11.48 18.00 10.56
N ARG A 382 10.36 18.60 10.11
CA ARG A 382 9.77 19.82 10.67
C ARG A 382 8.60 19.55 11.60
N ALA A 383 7.93 18.41 11.46
CA ALA A 383 6.82 18.00 12.32
C ALA A 383 7.31 17.39 13.63
N THR A 384 7.74 18.20 14.59
CA THR A 384 8.27 17.74 15.88
C THR A 384 7.30 16.86 16.66
N VAL A 385 7.82 15.91 17.43
CA VAL A 385 7.01 15.01 18.26
C VAL A 385 7.41 15.09 19.72
N ASP A 386 6.48 14.70 20.60
CA ASP A 386 6.72 14.57 22.03
C ASP A 386 7.54 13.30 22.36
N ALA A 387 7.65 12.97 23.65
CA ALA A 387 8.42 11.82 24.10
C ALA A 387 7.82 10.46 23.69
N PHE A 388 6.53 10.42 23.34
CA PHE A 388 5.78 9.23 22.95
C PHE A 388 5.68 9.08 21.42
N GLY A 389 6.18 10.06 20.67
CA GLY A 389 6.10 10.05 19.21
C GLY A 389 4.83 10.69 18.67
N GLU A 390 4.04 11.34 19.52
CA GLU A 390 2.82 12.04 19.13
C GLU A 390 3.12 13.46 18.65
N GLY A 391 2.31 13.99 17.74
CA GLY A 391 2.52 15.33 17.20
C GLY A 391 2.47 16.42 18.27
N ASP A 392 3.49 17.28 18.32
CA ASP A 392 3.54 18.41 19.24
C ASP A 392 4.34 19.57 18.62
N MET A 393 3.72 20.75 18.50
CA MET A 393 4.37 21.97 18.02
C MET A 393 5.59 22.38 18.85
N ASN A 394 5.61 22.04 20.15
CA ASN A 394 6.72 22.30 21.06
C ASN A 394 7.56 21.04 21.33
N GLY A 395 7.34 19.98 20.54
CA GLY A 395 8.01 18.70 20.69
C GLY A 395 9.53 18.83 20.60
N ALA A 396 10.24 18.10 21.46
CA ALA A 396 11.70 18.15 21.53
C ALA A 396 12.38 17.16 20.56
N TYR A 397 11.61 16.31 19.88
CA TYR A 397 12.13 15.19 19.09
C TYR A 397 11.76 15.31 17.62
N SER A 398 12.65 14.79 16.76
CA SER A 398 12.35 14.63 15.33
C SER A 398 11.40 13.47 15.10
N ARG A 399 10.42 13.64 14.20
CA ARG A 399 9.47 12.60 13.81
C ARG A 399 10.10 11.34 13.24
N TYR A 400 11.28 11.44 12.64
CA TYR A 400 12.02 10.26 12.16
C TYR A 400 12.34 9.24 13.27
N ARG A 401 12.24 9.65 14.54
CA ARG A 401 12.30 8.73 15.68
C ARG A 401 11.15 7.72 15.69
N ASN A 402 10.00 8.06 15.11
CA ASN A 402 8.85 7.15 14.99
C ASN A 402 9.12 6.01 14.01
N MET A 403 9.96 6.25 12.99
CA MET A 403 10.24 5.33 11.88
C MET A 403 11.23 4.22 12.29
N GLN A 404 10.93 3.50 13.37
CA GLN A 404 11.73 2.35 13.86
C GLN A 404 11.50 1.10 13.01
N VAL A 405 11.60 1.24 11.69
CA VAL A 405 11.31 0.18 10.71
C VAL A 405 12.44 0.07 9.68
N PRO A 406 12.83 -1.15 9.26
CA PRO A 406 13.72 -1.38 8.13
C PRO A 406 13.15 -0.79 6.83
N ALA A 407 14.00 -0.15 6.03
CA ALA A 407 13.62 0.34 4.70
C ALA A 407 14.66 -0.02 3.64
N TYR A 408 14.17 -0.46 2.49
CA TYR A 408 14.94 -0.69 1.27
C TYR A 408 14.73 0.47 0.32
N HIS A 409 15.69 1.40 0.32
CA HIS A 409 15.65 2.60 -0.50
C HIS A 409 16.16 2.29 -1.90
N LEU A 410 15.26 2.20 -2.88
CA LEU A 410 15.58 1.90 -4.28
C LEU A 410 15.36 3.13 -5.17
N PHE A 411 16.41 3.65 -5.78
CA PHE A 411 16.32 4.84 -6.65
C PHE A 411 17.48 4.93 -7.62
N GLY A 412 17.49 5.97 -8.44
CA GLY A 412 18.50 6.18 -9.46
C GLY A 412 19.33 7.45 -9.27
N TRP A 413 20.55 7.46 -9.80
CA TRP A 413 21.41 8.66 -9.81
C TRP A 413 20.82 9.82 -10.60
N TRP A 414 19.97 9.53 -11.60
CA TRP A 414 19.29 10.51 -12.44
C TRP A 414 17.84 10.74 -12.01
N ASP A 415 17.40 10.14 -10.90
CA ASP A 415 16.06 10.33 -10.38
C ASP A 415 15.88 11.74 -9.78
N ILE A 416 14.67 12.27 -9.92
CA ILE A 416 14.30 13.60 -9.44
C ILE A 416 14.23 13.72 -7.91
N PHE A 417 14.20 12.60 -7.19
CA PHE A 417 14.18 12.52 -5.73
C PHE A 417 15.49 11.98 -5.14
N VAL A 418 16.57 11.81 -5.94
CA VAL A 418 17.85 11.23 -5.48
C VAL A 418 18.35 11.84 -4.16
N ASP A 419 18.39 13.17 -4.06
CA ASP A 419 18.82 13.86 -2.83
C ASP A 419 17.84 13.65 -1.67
N GLY A 420 16.53 13.62 -1.97
CA GLY A 420 15.48 13.45 -0.97
C GLY A 420 15.42 12.05 -0.38
N GLN A 421 15.62 11.03 -1.21
CA GLN A 421 15.69 9.65 -0.73
C GLN A 421 16.97 9.39 0.07
N ILE A 422 18.10 9.99 -0.33
CA ILE A 422 19.34 9.97 0.45
C ILE A 422 19.14 10.68 1.81
N GLU A 423 18.54 11.87 1.82
CA GLU A 423 18.26 12.62 3.06
C GLU A 423 17.31 11.84 3.98
N THR A 424 16.25 11.24 3.43
CA THR A 424 15.31 10.40 4.17
C THR A 424 16.01 9.21 4.82
N ASN A 425 16.83 8.47 4.08
CA ASN A 425 17.64 7.37 4.62
C ASN A 425 18.60 7.86 5.72
N ASN A 426 19.28 8.99 5.51
CA ASN A 426 20.20 9.55 6.51
C ASN A 426 19.47 9.92 7.81
N LEU A 427 18.28 10.49 7.72
CA LEU A 427 17.46 10.85 8.89
C LEU A 427 16.93 9.59 9.60
N MET A 428 16.43 8.59 8.87
CA MET A 428 16.06 7.28 9.44
C MET A 428 17.24 6.62 10.16
N ARG A 429 18.44 6.65 9.58
CA ARG A 429 19.66 6.13 10.23
C ARG A 429 20.11 6.97 11.42
N LYS A 430 19.89 8.29 11.40
CA LYS A 430 20.26 9.17 12.51
C LYS A 430 19.39 8.91 13.74
N TYR A 431 18.09 8.70 13.56
CA TYR A 431 17.11 8.61 14.65
C TYR A 431 16.62 7.19 14.96
N GLY A 432 16.93 6.20 14.12
CA GLY A 432 16.64 4.78 14.39
C GLY A 432 17.41 4.22 15.59
N SER A 433 16.95 3.11 16.15
CA SER A 433 17.72 2.32 17.12
C SER A 433 18.98 1.71 16.49
N PRO A 434 20.02 1.34 17.27
CA PRO A 434 21.23 0.70 16.73
C PRO A 434 20.95 -0.55 15.87
N GLU A 435 19.87 -1.28 16.17
CA GLU A 435 19.41 -2.47 15.46
C GLU A 435 18.77 -2.09 14.13
N ILE A 436 17.81 -1.16 14.13
CA ILE A 436 17.10 -0.71 12.93
C ILE A 436 18.04 0.01 11.94
N ARG A 437 19.03 0.77 12.45
CA ARG A 437 20.03 1.45 11.61
C ARG A 437 20.81 0.53 10.70
N LYS A 438 21.06 -0.70 11.15
CA LYS A 438 21.83 -1.71 10.42
C LYS A 438 20.99 -2.45 9.38
N LEU A 439 19.66 -2.30 9.45
CA LEU A 439 18.70 -2.88 8.51
C LEU A 439 18.27 -1.89 7.41
N GLN A 440 18.80 -0.66 7.42
CA GLN A 440 18.58 0.29 6.34
C GLN A 440 19.43 -0.10 5.12
N LYS A 441 18.78 -0.33 3.98
CA LYS A 441 19.42 -0.73 2.73
C LYS A 441 19.21 0.32 1.66
N VAL A 442 20.24 0.60 0.86
CA VAL A 442 20.20 1.58 -0.22
C VAL A 442 20.73 0.92 -1.49
N VAL A 443 19.98 1.01 -2.57
CA VAL A 443 20.40 0.64 -3.93
C VAL A 443 20.19 1.84 -4.85
N ILE A 444 21.29 2.30 -5.46
CA ILE A 444 21.28 3.43 -6.39
C ILE A 444 21.85 2.97 -7.72
N GLY A 445 20.99 2.81 -8.71
CA GLY A 445 21.38 2.44 -10.06
C GLY A 445 21.46 3.65 -10.99
N PRO A 446 21.81 3.43 -12.27
CA PRO A 446 21.96 4.50 -13.26
C PRO A 446 20.62 4.93 -13.87
N TRP A 447 19.58 5.00 -13.05
CA TRP A 447 18.19 5.17 -13.50
C TRP A 447 17.68 6.60 -13.32
N ALA A 448 16.69 6.97 -14.12
CA ALA A 448 15.81 8.11 -13.91
C ALA A 448 14.48 7.66 -13.29
N HIS A 449 13.56 8.61 -13.10
CA HIS A 449 12.31 8.38 -12.36
C HIS A 449 11.45 7.21 -12.87
N GLN A 450 11.45 6.97 -14.18
CA GLN A 450 10.63 5.93 -14.81
C GLN A 450 11.45 4.78 -15.41
N THR A 451 12.74 4.72 -15.13
CA THR A 451 13.64 3.73 -15.76
C THR A 451 14.34 2.82 -14.75
N ILE A 452 13.77 2.68 -13.54
CA ILE A 452 14.31 1.79 -12.50
C ILE A 452 14.40 0.36 -13.05
N GLY A 453 15.61 -0.20 -13.03
CA GLY A 453 15.91 -1.53 -13.56
C GLY A 453 16.19 -1.59 -15.05
N SER A 454 16.08 -0.48 -15.78
CA SER A 454 16.43 -0.41 -17.20
C SER A 454 17.95 -0.30 -17.41
N VAL A 455 18.46 -0.93 -18.46
CA VAL A 455 19.80 -0.68 -19.00
C VAL A 455 19.86 0.59 -19.85
N GLU A 456 18.72 1.21 -20.18
CA GLU A 456 18.67 2.47 -20.92
C GLU A 456 18.10 3.60 -20.06
N THR A 457 18.76 4.76 -20.06
CA THR A 457 18.24 6.00 -19.49
C THR A 457 18.66 7.18 -20.35
N GLY A 458 17.68 7.80 -21.03
CA GLY A 458 17.96 8.77 -22.10
C GLY A 458 18.74 8.10 -23.23
N ASP A 459 19.75 8.79 -23.76
CA ASP A 459 20.61 8.26 -24.83
C ASP A 459 21.79 7.40 -24.29
N GLN A 460 21.74 6.98 -23.02
CA GLN A 460 22.80 6.17 -22.40
C GLN A 460 22.35 4.73 -22.20
N SER A 461 23.21 3.80 -22.61
CA SER A 461 23.09 2.37 -22.35
C SER A 461 24.13 1.93 -21.32
N TYR A 462 23.70 1.18 -20.31
CA TYR A 462 24.52 0.64 -19.23
C TYR A 462 24.69 -0.88 -19.42
N PRO A 463 25.76 -1.49 -18.89
CA PRO A 463 25.94 -2.94 -18.98
C PRO A 463 24.90 -3.72 -18.16
N ASP A 464 24.68 -5.00 -18.49
CA ASP A 464 23.66 -5.88 -17.87
C ASP A 464 23.85 -6.11 -16.37
N ASN A 465 25.00 -5.74 -15.79
CA ASN A 465 25.19 -5.79 -14.34
C ASN A 465 24.26 -4.84 -13.56
N VAL A 466 23.48 -4.00 -14.25
CA VAL A 466 22.31 -3.30 -13.70
C VAL A 466 21.31 -4.29 -13.10
N TYR A 467 21.10 -5.45 -13.72
CA TYR A 467 20.19 -6.49 -13.23
C TYR A 467 20.70 -7.16 -11.95
N GLU A 468 22.02 -7.27 -11.79
CA GLU A 468 22.62 -7.77 -10.53
C GLU A 468 22.29 -6.85 -9.34
N ALA A 469 22.17 -5.54 -9.56
CA ALA A 469 21.84 -4.57 -8.51
C ALA A 469 20.41 -4.75 -7.97
N LEU A 470 19.49 -5.24 -8.80
CA LEU A 470 18.11 -5.57 -8.42
C LEU A 470 17.93 -7.05 -8.05
N GLY A 471 18.87 -7.90 -8.46
CA GLY A 471 18.70 -9.35 -8.49
C GLY A 471 17.57 -9.79 -9.42
N LEU A 472 17.24 -9.00 -10.45
CA LEU A 472 16.12 -9.19 -11.37
C LEU A 472 16.48 -8.63 -12.75
N ASP A 473 16.32 -9.43 -13.80
CA ASP A 473 16.30 -8.95 -15.18
C ASP A 473 14.84 -8.71 -15.62
N ILE A 474 14.45 -7.43 -15.65
CA ILE A 474 13.10 -7.01 -16.05
C ILE A 474 13.02 -6.79 -17.57
N SER A 475 14.14 -6.83 -18.29
CA SER A 475 14.19 -6.70 -19.76
C SER A 475 13.95 -8.01 -20.48
N ALA A 476 14.13 -9.13 -19.77
CA ALA A 476 13.87 -10.49 -20.25
C ALA A 476 12.38 -10.81 -20.50
N THR A 477 11.45 -9.88 -20.26
CA THR A 477 10.00 -10.06 -20.51
C THR A 477 9.61 -9.96 -21.99
N GLY A 478 10.53 -10.29 -22.91
CA GLY A 478 10.34 -10.18 -24.37
C GLY A 478 9.47 -11.28 -24.97
N ASP A 479 9.23 -12.36 -24.24
CA ASP A 479 8.31 -13.44 -24.58
C ASP A 479 7.37 -13.59 -23.37
N ASP A 480 6.13 -14.08 -23.55
CA ASP A 480 5.04 -14.21 -22.54
C ASP A 480 5.38 -15.06 -21.28
N THR A 481 6.66 -15.26 -20.96
CA THR A 481 7.20 -16.00 -19.82
C THR A 481 7.83 -15.07 -18.79
N LEU A 482 7.32 -15.10 -17.56
CA LEU A 482 7.97 -14.44 -16.41
C LEU A 482 9.16 -15.27 -15.91
N PRO A 483 10.35 -14.68 -15.70
CA PRO A 483 11.52 -15.39 -15.19
C PRO A 483 11.41 -15.64 -13.68
N LEU A 484 10.51 -16.55 -13.28
CA LEU A 484 10.18 -16.81 -11.87
C LEU A 484 11.40 -17.20 -11.02
N THR A 485 12.36 -17.95 -11.58
CA THR A 485 13.59 -18.34 -10.86
C THR A 485 14.40 -17.12 -10.43
N ASP A 486 14.59 -16.15 -11.32
CA ASP A 486 15.31 -14.92 -11.02
C ASP A 486 14.53 -14.08 -10.02
N ILE A 487 13.19 -14.05 -10.18
CA ILE A 487 12.29 -13.38 -9.25
C ILE A 487 12.44 -13.94 -7.83
N PHE A 488 12.33 -15.25 -7.64
CA PHE A 488 12.45 -15.89 -6.33
C PHE A 488 13.86 -15.80 -5.73
N GLY A 489 14.88 -15.65 -6.56
CA GLY A 489 16.28 -15.46 -6.16
C GLY A 489 16.65 -14.00 -5.87
N SER A 490 15.75 -13.05 -6.16
CA SER A 490 16.05 -11.64 -6.07
C SER A 490 16.28 -11.14 -4.65
N ASP A 491 17.01 -10.03 -4.59
CA ASP A 491 17.27 -9.33 -3.35
C ASP A 491 16.01 -8.68 -2.76
N ILE A 492 15.06 -8.27 -3.61
CA ILE A 492 13.76 -7.74 -3.20
C ILE A 492 12.90 -8.83 -2.54
N VAL A 493 12.84 -10.03 -3.11
CA VAL A 493 12.11 -11.15 -2.49
C VAL A 493 12.77 -11.54 -1.17
N SER A 494 14.10 -11.58 -1.15
CA SER A 494 14.87 -11.85 0.08
C SER A 494 14.61 -10.81 1.18
N TRP A 495 14.44 -9.54 0.81
CA TRP A 495 14.07 -8.47 1.73
C TRP A 495 12.72 -8.72 2.41
N TYR A 496 11.68 -9.07 1.64
CA TYR A 496 10.37 -9.38 2.22
C TYR A 496 10.42 -10.66 3.06
N ARG A 497 11.02 -11.74 2.56
CA ARG A 497 11.17 -13.00 3.31
C ARG A 497 11.87 -12.78 4.65
N HIS A 498 12.92 -11.98 4.69
CA HIS A 498 13.61 -11.67 5.94
C HIS A 498 12.71 -10.95 6.95
N ASN A 499 12.05 -9.86 6.53
CA ASN A 499 11.31 -8.97 7.42
C ASN A 499 9.91 -9.45 7.78
N LEU A 500 9.28 -10.24 6.90
CA LEU A 500 7.92 -10.73 7.06
C LEU A 500 7.84 -12.20 7.44
N ASN A 501 8.81 -13.03 7.03
CA ASN A 501 8.78 -14.47 7.25
C ASN A 501 9.77 -14.88 8.34
N TYR A 502 11.06 -14.87 8.03
CA TYR A 502 12.08 -15.50 8.89
C TYR A 502 12.20 -14.81 10.24
N SER A 503 12.18 -13.48 10.29
CA SER A 503 12.21 -12.73 11.55
C SER A 503 10.93 -12.90 12.39
N LYS A 504 9.87 -13.46 11.80
CA LYS A 504 8.59 -13.77 12.44
C LYS A 504 8.40 -15.29 12.64
N GLY A 505 9.37 -16.09 12.24
CA GLY A 505 9.35 -17.54 12.36
C GLY A 505 8.52 -18.27 11.31
N TYR A 506 8.04 -17.62 10.26
CA TYR A 506 7.46 -18.35 9.13
C TYR A 506 8.57 -19.00 8.30
N GLY A 507 8.29 -20.21 7.81
CA GLY A 507 9.14 -20.89 6.84
C GLY A 507 9.05 -20.29 5.43
N GLU A 508 9.33 -21.10 4.42
CA GLU A 508 9.11 -20.70 3.03
C GLU A 508 7.65 -20.91 2.61
N PRO A 509 7.11 -20.05 1.74
CA PRO A 509 5.84 -20.34 1.08
C PRO A 509 6.00 -21.60 0.21
N LYS A 510 4.98 -22.45 0.22
CA LYS A 510 4.93 -23.69 -0.55
C LYS A 510 3.68 -23.75 -1.39
N VAL A 511 3.80 -24.35 -2.56
CA VAL A 511 2.63 -24.72 -3.36
C VAL A 511 2.01 -25.97 -2.75
N PHE A 512 0.76 -25.84 -2.31
CA PHE A 512 -0.07 -26.91 -1.79
C PHE A 512 -0.94 -27.47 -2.91
N ILE A 513 -0.84 -28.78 -3.11
CA ILE A 513 -1.75 -29.54 -3.97
C ILE A 513 -2.46 -30.53 -3.03
N PRO A 514 -3.80 -30.50 -2.92
CA PRO A 514 -4.54 -31.42 -2.06
C PRO A 514 -4.21 -32.88 -2.37
N GLU A 515 -4.14 -33.71 -1.34
CA GLU A 515 -3.91 -35.14 -1.50
C GLU A 515 -5.07 -35.79 -2.28
N SER A 516 -4.74 -36.54 -3.34
CA SER A 516 -5.71 -37.32 -4.10
C SER A 516 -5.36 -38.81 -4.03
N LYS A 517 -6.37 -39.66 -3.79
CA LYS A 517 -6.22 -41.13 -3.78
C LYS A 517 -6.10 -41.74 -5.19
N ASN A 518 -6.16 -40.91 -6.22
CA ASN A 518 -6.09 -41.32 -7.61
C ASN A 518 -4.69 -40.99 -8.16
N TRP A 519 -4.04 -41.98 -8.77
CA TRP A 519 -2.78 -41.78 -9.47
C TRP A 519 -3.04 -40.99 -10.75
N HIS A 520 -2.52 -39.77 -10.83
CA HIS A 520 -2.63 -38.92 -12.01
C HIS A 520 -1.24 -38.67 -12.62
N PRO A 521 -1.04 -38.92 -13.92
CA PRO A 521 0.18 -38.51 -14.61
C PRO A 521 0.15 -36.98 -14.79
N TYR A 522 0.92 -36.25 -14.00
CA TYR A 522 1.11 -34.81 -14.19
C TYR A 522 2.29 -34.55 -15.13
N LEU A 523 2.04 -33.85 -16.23
CA LEU A 523 3.07 -33.07 -16.92
C LEU A 523 3.02 -31.65 -16.38
N PHE A 524 4.10 -31.20 -15.75
CA PHE A 524 4.33 -29.77 -15.56
C PHE A 524 4.57 -29.16 -16.95
N PHE A 525 3.69 -28.26 -17.39
CA PHE A 525 4.09 -27.25 -18.36
C PHE A 525 4.67 -26.10 -17.54
N LEU A 526 6.01 -26.03 -17.53
CA LEU A 526 6.78 -24.88 -17.07
C LEU A 526 6.72 -23.78 -18.12
#